data_AF-Q2HW00-F1
#
_entry.id   AF-Q2HW00-F1
#
_cell.length_a   1.000
_cell.length_b   1.000
_cell.length_c   1.000
_cell.angle_alpha   90.00
_cell.angle_beta   90.00
_cell.angle_gamma   90.00
#
_symmetry.space_group_name_H-M   'P 1'
#
loop_
_entity.id
_entity.type
_entity.pdbx_description
1 polymer ?
#
loop_
_entity_poly.entity_id
_entity_poly.type
_entity_poly.pdbx_seq_one_letter_code
_entity_poly.pdbx_strand_id
1 'polypeptide(L)'
;MFRQIVGSLRYLCNSRPDICYSVSVISKFMHDPKKSHLIAAKRLLRYIKGTMDLGLLFPYGAQSELNELMGFSDSDWCGDLTDRRSTSDYVFKFNDAAISWCTKSN
;
A
#
# COMPACT_ATOMS: atom_id res chain seq x y z
N MET A 1 12.24 17.05 -4.45
CA MET A 1 12.46 15.71 -5.02
C MET A 1 11.85 14.58 -4.20
N PHE A 2 12.33 14.24 -2.98
CA PHE A 2 11.78 13.11 -2.20
C PHE A 2 10.27 13.22 -1.93
N ARG A 3 9.81 14.38 -1.45
CA ARG A 3 8.37 14.65 -1.19
C ARG A 3 7.49 14.49 -2.44
N GLN A 4 7.99 14.87 -3.62
CA GLN A 4 7.27 14.70 -4.88
C GLN A 4 7.12 13.21 -5.22
N ILE A 5 8.19 12.43 -5.07
CA ILE A 5 8.15 10.97 -5.28
C ILE A 5 7.14 10.33 -4.33
N VAL A 6 7.21 10.66 -3.03
CA VAL A 6 6.27 10.11 -2.04
C VAL A 6 4.82 10.53 -2.34
N GLY A 7 4.59 11.77 -2.77
CA GLY A 7 3.26 12.24 -3.18
C GLY A 7 2.70 11.45 -4.37
N SER A 8 3.50 11.24 -5.42
CA SER A 8 3.09 10.44 -6.58
C SER A 8 2.82 8.97 -6.21
N LEU A 9 3.65 8.39 -5.34
CA LEU A 9 3.45 7.03 -4.84
C LEU A 9 2.18 6.92 -4.01
N ARG A 10 1.87 7.92 -3.18
CA ARG A 10 0.63 7.95 -2.40
C ARG A 10 -0.61 8.02 -3.28
N TYR A 11 -0.54 8.71 -4.42
CA TYR A 11 -1.60 8.68 -5.40
C TYR A 11 -1.79 7.28 -5.99
N LEU A 12 -0.70 6.58 -6.31
CA LEU A 12 -0.73 5.20 -6.83
C LEU A 12 -1.31 4.20 -5.83
N CYS A 13 -1.18 4.43 -4.52
CA CYS A 13 -1.82 3.57 -3.50
C CYS A 13 -3.33 3.39 -3.70
N ASN A 14 -4.03 4.33 -4.36
CA ASN A 14 -5.46 4.21 -4.63
C ASN A 14 -5.83 3.11 -5.64
N SER A 15 -4.88 2.65 -6.45
CA SER A 15 -5.09 1.54 -7.40
C SER A 15 -4.17 0.35 -7.14
N ARG A 16 -3.20 0.49 -6.24
CA ARG A 16 -2.16 -0.49 -5.93
C ARG A 16 -2.04 -0.74 -4.42
N PRO A 17 -2.85 -1.66 -3.86
CA PRO A 17 -2.78 -1.97 -2.42
C PRO A 17 -1.42 -2.55 -1.99
N ASP A 18 -0.74 -3.25 -2.89
CA ASP A 18 0.54 -3.93 -2.67
C ASP A 18 1.68 -3.01 -2.23
N ILE A 19 1.61 -1.71 -2.55
CA ILE A 19 2.64 -0.73 -2.18
C ILE A 19 2.29 0.12 -0.95
N CYS A 20 1.06 0.04 -0.43
CA CYS A 20 0.54 0.93 0.61
C CYS A 20 1.40 0.99 1.86
N TYR A 21 1.79 -0.18 2.38
CA TYR A 21 2.66 -0.28 3.55
C TYR A 21 4.02 0.39 3.30
N SER A 22 4.69 0.05 2.19
CA SER A 22 6.00 0.61 1.84
C SER A 22 5.95 2.13 1.70
N VAL A 23 4.89 2.67 1.09
CA VAL A 23 4.67 4.12 0.95
C VAL A 23 4.42 4.79 2.30
N SER A 24 3.65 4.15 3.18
CA SER A 24 3.41 4.63 4.55
C SER A 24 4.71 4.76 5.33
N VAL A 25 5.58 3.74 5.29
CA VAL A 25 6.89 3.75 5.96
C VAL A 25 7.78 4.88 5.46
N ILE A 26 8.00 5.01 4.14
CA ILE A 26 8.88 6.06 3.60
C ILE A 26 8.30 7.47 3.81
N SER A 27 6.98 7.60 3.96
CA SER A 27 6.32 8.88 4.20
C SER A 27 6.72 9.51 5.54
N LYS A 28 7.08 8.71 6.54
CA LYS A 28 7.53 9.20 7.85
C LYS A 28 8.77 10.10 7.75
N PHE A 29 9.61 9.85 6.75
CA PHE A 29 10.87 10.56 6.56
C PHE A 29 10.79 11.75 5.59
N MET A 30 9.58 12.24 5.28
CA MET A 30 9.40 13.39 4.38
C MET A 30 9.95 14.70 4.94
N HIS A 31 10.01 14.84 6.27
CA HIS A 31 10.54 16.04 6.91
C HIS A 31 12.05 16.17 6.67
N ASP A 32 12.81 15.09 6.93
CA ASP A 32 14.26 15.03 6.78
C ASP A 32 14.72 13.70 6.13
N PRO A 33 14.74 13.62 4.79
CA PRO A 33 15.07 12.39 4.08
C PRO A 33 16.59 12.15 3.98
N LYS A 34 17.02 10.95 4.37
CA LYS A 34 18.40 10.46 4.23
C LYS A 34 18.60 9.73 2.89
N LYS A 35 19.88 9.51 2.52
CA LYS A 35 20.24 8.74 1.31
C LYS A 35 19.61 7.34 1.28
N SER A 36 19.52 6.68 2.43
CA SER A 36 18.85 5.38 2.59
C SER A 36 17.36 5.44 2.18
N HIS A 37 16.64 6.47 2.61
CA HIS A 37 15.21 6.65 2.27
C HIS A 37 15.02 6.90 0.78
N LEU A 38 15.92 7.68 0.15
CA LEU A 38 15.92 7.87 -1.30
C LEU A 38 16.19 6.58 -2.07
N ILE A 39 17.08 5.71 -1.58
CA ILE A 39 17.33 4.40 -2.18
C ILE A 39 16.08 3.51 -2.06
N ALA A 40 15.41 3.52 -0.91
CA ALA A 40 14.15 2.79 -0.72
C ALA A 40 13.05 3.26 -1.69
N ALA A 41 12.86 4.58 -1.82
CA ALA A 41 11.90 5.15 -2.77
C ALA A 41 12.23 4.75 -4.23
N LYS A 42 13.52 4.75 -4.62
CA LYS A 42 13.95 4.28 -5.94
C LYS A 42 13.68 2.78 -6.15
N ARG A 43 13.86 1.95 -5.12
CA ARG A 43 13.51 0.52 -5.19
C ARG A 43 12.02 0.34 -5.45
N LEU A 44 11.17 1.11 -4.76
CA LEU A 44 9.72 1.06 -4.94
C LEU A 44 9.32 1.50 -6.36
N LEU A 45 9.93 2.56 -6.90
CA LEU A 45 9.70 2.98 -8.28
C LEU A 45 10.12 1.90 -9.30
N ARG A 46 11.24 1.20 -9.06
CA ARG A 46 11.66 0.07 -9.91
C ARG A 46 10.70 -1.10 -9.84
N TYR A 47 10.18 -1.41 -8.66
CA TYR A 47 9.14 -2.43 -8.49
C TYR A 47 7.89 -2.08 -9.30
N ILE A 48 7.40 -0.85 -9.17
CA ILE A 48 6.25 -0.35 -9.95
C ILE A 48 6.50 -0.47 -11.45
N LYS A 49 7.69 -0.07 -11.92
CA LYS A 49 8.08 -0.20 -13.33
C LYS A 49 8.11 -1.66 -13.81
N GLY A 50 8.53 -2.59 -12.96
CA GLY A 50 8.59 -4.02 -13.29
C GLY A 50 7.22 -4.71 -13.28
N THR A 51 6.22 -4.09 -12.67
CA THR A 51 4.87 -4.67 -12.54
C THR A 51 3.80 -3.73 -13.09
N MET A 52 4.11 -2.93 -14.11
CA MET A 52 3.15 -1.99 -14.70
C MET A 52 1.95 -2.70 -15.33
N ASP A 53 2.15 -3.95 -15.77
CA ASP A 53 1.12 -4.77 -16.40
C ASP A 53 0.26 -5.54 -15.37
N LEU A 54 0.54 -5.39 -14.07
CA LEU A 54 -0.23 -6.00 -12.99
C LEU A 54 -1.23 -4.98 -12.43
N GLY A 55 -2.45 -5.45 -12.14
CA GLY A 55 -3.51 -4.64 -11.56
C GLY A 55 -4.57 -5.47 -10.86
N LEU A 56 -5.61 -4.80 -10.37
CA LEU A 56 -6.76 -5.44 -9.75
C LEU A 56 -7.70 -6.00 -10.83
N LEU A 57 -8.02 -7.28 -10.72
CA LEU A 57 -9.01 -7.93 -11.56
C LEU A 57 -10.35 -7.92 -10.84
N PHE A 58 -11.32 -7.20 -11.39
CA PHE A 58 -12.70 -7.27 -10.94
C PHE A 58 -13.41 -8.39 -11.69
N PRO A 59 -14.07 -9.33 -10.99
CA PRO A 59 -14.85 -10.37 -11.64
C PRO A 59 -15.98 -9.74 -12.46
N TYR A 60 -16.25 -10.32 -13.63
CA TYR A 60 -17.36 -9.93 -14.50
C TYR A 60 -18.03 -11.20 -15.03
N GLY A 61 -19.36 -11.29 -14.97
CA GLY A 61 -20.15 -12.44 -15.44
C GLY A 61 -20.61 -13.39 -14.31
N ALA A 62 -21.02 -14.62 -14.64
CA ALA A 62 -21.72 -15.54 -13.73
C ALA A 62 -20.99 -15.95 -12.43
N GLN A 63 -19.67 -15.69 -12.31
CA GLN A 63 -18.92 -15.82 -11.04
C GLN A 63 -19.21 -14.67 -10.04
N SER A 64 -19.94 -13.64 -10.46
CA SER A 64 -20.33 -12.46 -9.65
C SER A 64 -21.59 -12.69 -8.82
N GLU A 65 -22.20 -13.88 -8.86
CA GLU A 65 -23.48 -14.14 -8.19
C GLU A 65 -23.37 -14.26 -6.67
N LEU A 66 -22.17 -14.54 -6.16
CA LEU A 66 -21.88 -14.43 -4.73
C LEU A 66 -21.63 -12.95 -4.42
N ASN A 67 -22.68 -12.18 -4.09
CA ASN A 67 -22.60 -10.80 -3.60
C ASN A 67 -21.93 -10.75 -2.20
N GLU A 68 -20.67 -11.16 -2.13
CA GLU A 68 -19.95 -11.37 -0.89
C GLU A 68 -18.97 -10.21 -0.66
N LEU A 69 -19.14 -9.55 0.49
CA LEU A 69 -18.21 -8.56 1.01
C LEU A 69 -17.39 -9.19 2.13
N MET A 70 -16.09 -9.38 1.89
CA MET A 70 -15.14 -9.88 2.88
C MET A 70 -14.23 -8.75 3.37
N GLY A 71 -13.99 -8.69 4.67
CA GLY A 71 -13.05 -7.76 5.28
C GLY A 71 -11.93 -8.51 5.99
N PHE A 72 -10.70 -8.10 5.74
CA PHE A 72 -9.51 -8.57 6.44
C PHE A 72 -8.88 -7.40 7.17
N SER A 73 -8.41 -7.65 8.39
CA SER A 73 -7.64 -6.69 9.16
C SER A 73 -6.40 -7.39 9.71
N ASP A 74 -5.28 -6.69 9.64
CA ASP A 74 -4.02 -7.11 10.25
C ASP A 74 -3.53 -6.00 11.17
N SER A 75 -2.88 -6.38 12.26
CA SER A 75 -2.24 -5.44 13.17
C SER A 75 -0.89 -5.98 13.60
N ASP A 76 0.16 -5.21 13.33
CA ASP A 76 1.46 -5.46 13.93
C ASP A 76 1.53 -4.74 15.28
N TRP A 77 1.96 -5.47 16.30
CA TRP A 77 2.26 -4.87 17.59
C TRP A 77 3.76 -4.58 17.65
N CYS A 78 4.12 -3.29 17.79
CA CYS A 78 5.52 -2.85 17.86
C CYS A 78 6.35 -3.22 16.61
N GLY A 79 5.73 -3.33 15.43
CA GLY A 79 6.41 -3.74 14.20
C GLY A 79 7.46 -2.73 13.71
N ASP A 80 7.30 -1.45 14.06
CA ASP A 80 8.30 -0.43 13.77
C ASP A 80 9.42 -0.42 14.84
N LEU A 81 10.59 -0.92 14.48
CA LEU A 81 11.78 -0.91 15.35
C LEU A 81 12.26 0.50 15.73
N THR A 82 11.85 1.53 14.97
CA THR A 82 12.25 2.92 15.19
C THR A 82 11.39 3.58 16.26
N ASP A 83 10.07 3.51 16.08
CA ASP A 83 9.11 4.27 16.88
C ASP A 83 8.26 3.40 17.82
N ARG A 84 8.39 2.06 17.73
CA ARG A 84 7.55 1.05 18.44
C ARG A 84 6.04 1.24 18.22
N ARG A 85 5.71 1.93 17.15
CA ARG A 85 4.35 2.23 16.73
C ARG A 85 3.73 1.01 16.07
N SER A 86 2.46 0.79 16.38
CA SER A 86 1.68 -0.25 15.71
C SER A 86 1.28 0.21 14.32
N THR A 87 1.36 -0.71 13.37
CA THR A 87 0.76 -0.59 12.06
C THR A 87 -0.52 -1.41 12.06
N SER A 88 -1.61 -0.83 11.59
CA SER A 88 -2.88 -1.51 11.41
C SER A 88 -3.32 -1.33 9.97
N ASP A 89 -3.58 -2.45 9.32
CA ASP A 89 -3.89 -2.52 7.91
C ASP A 89 -5.24 -3.23 7.73
N TYR A 90 -5.97 -2.85 6.68
CA TYR A 90 -7.18 -3.55 6.28
C TYR A 90 -7.30 -3.65 4.77
N VAL A 91 -8.04 -4.65 4.32
CA VAL A 91 -8.52 -4.76 2.94
C VAL A 91 -9.93 -5.31 2.92
N PHE A 92 -10.81 -4.62 2.22
CA PHE A 92 -12.14 -5.09 1.87
C PHE A 92 -12.14 -5.60 0.43
N LYS A 93 -12.69 -6.79 0.25
CA LYS A 93 -12.86 -7.45 -1.04
C LYS A 93 -14.34 -7.62 -1.33
N PHE A 94 -14.76 -7.29 -2.54
CA PHE A 94 -16.07 -7.61 -3.06
C PHE A 94 -15.91 -8.63 -4.18
N ASN A 95 -16.57 -9.77 -4.05
CA ASN A 95 -16.48 -10.89 -5.00
C ASN A 95 -15.01 -11.27 -5.29
N ASP A 96 -14.20 -11.39 -4.24
CA ASP A 96 -12.77 -11.68 -4.32
C ASP A 96 -11.87 -10.58 -4.95
N ALA A 97 -12.43 -9.44 -5.39
CA ALA A 97 -11.65 -8.29 -5.85
C ALA A 97 -11.50 -7.24 -4.75
N ALA A 98 -10.29 -6.74 -4.51
CA ALA A 98 -10.06 -5.67 -3.55
C ALA A 98 -10.72 -4.35 -4.00
N ILE A 99 -11.55 -3.76 -3.13
CA ILE A 99 -12.29 -2.51 -3.42
C ILE A 99 -11.91 -1.36 -2.49
N SER A 100 -11.38 -1.66 -1.30
CA SER A 100 -10.95 -0.64 -0.34
C SER A 100 -9.84 -1.21 0.54
N TRP A 101 -8.85 -0.39 0.86
CA TRP A 101 -7.73 -0.78 1.72
C TRP A 101 -7.10 0.45 2.34
N CYS A 102 -6.40 0.25 3.45
CA CYS A 102 -5.59 1.28 4.07
C CYS A 102 -4.49 0.64 4.90
N THR A 103 -3.35 1.32 4.93
CA THR A 103 -2.29 1.06 5.90
C THR A 103 -2.18 2.27 6.81
N LYS A 104 -2.36 2.07 8.11
CA LYS A 104 -2.27 3.13 9.11
C LYS A 104 -1.19 2.80 10.13
N SER A 105 -0.16 3.65 10.18
CA SER A 105 0.81 3.61 11.28
C SER A 105 0.36 4.60 12.36
N ASN A 106 0.08 4.10 13.57
CA ASN A 106 -0.38 4.87 14.73
C ASN A 106 0.79 5.37 15.56
#